data_AF-A0A9P5NW90-F1
#
_entry.id   AF-A0A9P5NW90-F1
#
_cell.length_a   1.000
_cell.length_b   1.000
_cell.length_c   1.000
_cell.angle_alpha   90.00
_cell.angle_beta   90.00
_cell.angle_gamma   90.00
#
_symmetry.space_group_name_H-M   'P 1'
#
loop_
_entity.id
_entity.type
_entity.pdbx_description
1 polymer ?
#
loop_
_entity_poly.entity_id
_entity_poly.type
_entity_poly.pdbx_seq_one_letter_code
_entity_poly.pdbx_strand_id
1 'polypeptide(L)'
;TGRTGVLAKHPDIVDEIKKTLKDLRTSGFIVNVPLGHSIMLGVIRKHDASLLTNFKCSERYVHSFFESSMKWSPRTATRAAAHIPPNATEVCT
;
A
#
# COMPACT_ATOMS: atom_id res chain seq x y z
N THR A 1 -1.11 7.55 -18.43
CA THR A 1 -2.51 7.18 -18.12
C THR A 1 -2.50 6.15 -17.01
N GLY A 2 -2.94 6.56 -15.81
CA GLY A 2 -2.85 5.74 -14.60
C GLY A 2 -3.78 4.54 -14.63
N ARG A 3 -3.28 3.35 -14.35
CA ARG A 3 -4.05 2.09 -14.43
C ARG A 3 -4.92 1.91 -13.18
N THR A 4 -5.96 2.74 -13.00
CA THR A 4 -7.04 2.41 -12.06
C THR A 4 -7.83 1.17 -12.54
N GLY A 5 -7.80 0.90 -13.85
CA GLY A 5 -8.28 -0.36 -14.44
C GLY A 5 -9.73 -0.66 -14.07
N VAL A 6 -9.97 -1.83 -13.48
CA VAL A 6 -11.28 -2.30 -13.03
C VAL A 6 -11.94 -1.32 -12.05
N LEU A 7 -11.15 -0.66 -11.19
CA LEU A 7 -11.66 0.30 -10.20
C LEU A 7 -11.98 1.67 -10.81
N ALA A 8 -11.65 1.94 -12.08
CA ALA A 8 -11.97 3.23 -12.70
C ALA A 8 -13.49 3.48 -12.81
N LYS A 9 -14.29 2.39 -12.84
CA LYS A 9 -15.76 2.45 -12.84
C LYS A 9 -16.36 2.63 -11.44
N HIS A 10 -15.53 2.55 -10.40
CA HIS A 10 -15.93 2.59 -8.98
C HIS A 10 -15.12 3.67 -8.25
N PRO A 11 -15.39 4.97 -8.54
CA PRO A 11 -14.62 6.08 -7.96
C PRO A 11 -14.74 6.15 -6.44
N ASP A 12 -15.88 5.73 -5.90
CA ASP A 12 -16.16 5.57 -4.47
C ASP A 12 -15.17 4.63 -3.77
N ILE A 13 -14.94 3.44 -4.36
CA ILE A 13 -13.96 2.47 -3.84
C ILE A 13 -12.55 3.06 -3.90
N VAL A 14 -12.22 3.75 -5.01
CA VAL A 14 -10.91 4.39 -5.18
C VAL A 14 -10.68 5.46 -4.13
N ASP A 15 -11.68 6.29 -3.85
CA ASP A 15 -11.57 7.38 -2.89
C ASP A 15 -11.49 6.87 -1.43
N GLU A 16 -12.23 5.81 -1.07
CA GLU A 16 -12.08 5.17 0.25
C GLU A 16 -10.68 4.56 0.42
N ILE A 17 -10.14 3.89 -0.61
CA ILE A 17 -8.77 3.35 -0.59
C ILE A 17 -7.76 4.50 -0.40
N LYS A 18 -7.86 5.57 -1.20
CA LYS A 18 -6.95 6.72 -1.11
C LYS A 18 -7.01 7.37 0.27
N LYS A 19 -8.21 7.56 0.81
CA LYS A 19 -8.43 8.14 2.14
C LYS A 19 -7.77 7.27 3.22
N THR A 20 -8.08 5.98 3.24
CA THR A 20 -7.56 5.03 4.24
C THR A 20 -6.02 4.98 4.22
N LEU A 21 -5.41 4.93 3.03
CA LEU A 21 -3.95 4.91 2.90
C LEU A 21 -3.31 6.23 3.33
N LYS A 22 -3.95 7.38 3.04
CA LYS A 22 -3.47 8.70 3.51
C LYS A 22 -3.57 8.80 5.02
N ASP A 23 -4.68 8.39 5.62
CA ASP A 23 -4.90 8.45 7.06
C ASP A 23 -3.86 7.61 7.83
N LEU A 24 -3.53 6.41 7.31
CA LEU A 24 -2.46 5.58 7.86
C LEU A 24 -1.08 6.25 7.77
N ARG A 25 -0.79 6.88 6.64
CA ARG A 25 0.49 7.60 6.48
C ARG A 25 0.57 8.82 7.39
N THR A 26 -0.52 9.56 7.56
CA THR A 26 -0.60 10.74 8.43
C THR A 26 -0.48 10.35 9.90
N SER A 27 -0.96 9.18 10.30
CA SER A 27 -0.78 8.61 11.65
C SER A 27 0.62 8.02 11.90
N GLY A 28 1.54 8.12 10.93
CA GLY A 28 2.94 7.71 11.09
C GLY A 28 3.24 6.27 10.66
N PHE A 29 2.26 5.53 10.14
CA PHE A 29 2.51 4.18 9.64
C PHE A 29 3.21 4.21 8.27
N ILE A 30 4.15 3.27 8.10
CA ILE A 30 4.79 3.03 6.81
C ILE A 30 3.83 2.23 5.93
N VAL A 31 3.34 2.86 4.87
CA VAL A 31 2.52 2.18 3.85
C VAL A 31 3.42 1.42 2.88
N ASN A 32 3.59 0.12 3.12
CA ASN A 32 4.25 -0.81 2.21
C ASN A 32 3.22 -1.50 1.30
N VAL A 33 3.70 -2.25 0.31
CA VAL A 33 2.86 -2.92 -0.69
C VAL A 33 1.96 -4.00 -0.07
N PRO A 34 2.44 -4.87 0.85
CA PRO A 34 1.56 -5.83 1.53
C PRO A 34 0.42 -5.17 2.31
N LEU A 35 0.70 -4.08 3.05
CA LEU A 35 -0.32 -3.34 3.78
C LEU A 35 -1.34 -2.70 2.82
N GLY A 36 -0.85 -2.07 1.75
CA GLY A 36 -1.68 -1.54 0.68
C GLY A 36 -2.59 -2.60 0.08
N HIS A 37 -2.04 -3.76 -0.25
CA HIS A 37 -2.76 -4.88 -0.81
C HIS A 37 -3.90 -5.35 0.12
N SER A 38 -3.63 -5.54 1.41
CA SER A 38 -4.64 -5.93 2.39
C SER A 38 -5.76 -4.90 2.53
N ILE A 39 -5.43 -3.60 2.53
CA ILE A 39 -6.43 -2.52 2.59
C ILE A 39 -7.28 -2.50 1.33
N MET A 40 -6.66 -2.58 0.15
CA MET A 40 -7.39 -2.60 -1.12
C MET A 40 -8.34 -3.80 -1.18
N LEU A 41 -7.89 -5.00 -0.79
CA LEU A 41 -8.76 -6.18 -0.71
C LEU A 41 -9.90 -5.98 0.30
N GLY A 42 -9.62 -5.43 1.48
CA GLY A 42 -10.62 -5.18 2.51
C GLY A 42 -11.70 -4.22 2.05
N VAL A 43 -11.31 -3.09 1.44
CA VAL A 43 -12.25 -2.09 0.92
C VAL A 43 -13.06 -2.65 -0.25
N ILE A 44 -12.43 -3.38 -1.19
CA ILE A 44 -13.15 -4.00 -2.31
C ILE A 44 -14.18 -5.01 -1.80
N ARG A 45 -13.80 -5.89 -0.85
CA ARG A 45 -14.74 -6.88 -0.27
C ARG A 45 -15.91 -6.25 0.46
N LYS A 46 -15.68 -5.11 1.12
CA LYS A 46 -16.71 -4.38 1.86
C LYS A 46 -17.74 -3.73 0.93
N HIS A 47 -17.32 -3.24 -0.22
CA HIS A 47 -18.19 -2.59 -1.21
C HIS A 47 -18.83 -3.58 -2.17
N ASP A 48 -18.01 -4.34 -2.88
CA ASP A 48 -18.46 -5.31 -3.88
C ASP A 48 -17.42 -6.42 -4.04
N ALA A 49 -17.67 -7.54 -3.35
CA ALA A 49 -16.83 -8.72 -3.43
C ALA A 49 -16.82 -9.36 -4.83
N SER A 50 -17.84 -9.12 -5.68
CA SER A 50 -17.94 -9.70 -7.02
C SER A 50 -16.87 -9.16 -7.97
N LEU A 51 -16.34 -7.96 -7.68
CA LEU A 51 -15.21 -7.40 -8.43
C LEU A 51 -14.00 -8.34 -8.39
N LEU A 52 -13.76 -9.02 -7.26
CA LEU A 52 -12.63 -9.93 -7.11
C LEU A 52 -12.76 -11.23 -7.92
N THR A 53 -13.92 -11.51 -8.51
CA THR A 53 -14.12 -12.66 -9.40
C THR A 53 -13.37 -12.49 -10.71
N ASN A 54 -13.38 -11.28 -11.27
CA ASN A 54 -12.74 -10.96 -12.55
C ASN A 54 -11.44 -10.15 -12.37
N PHE A 55 -11.20 -9.63 -11.18
CA PHE A 55 -10.05 -8.81 -10.87
C PHE A 55 -9.21 -9.40 -9.73
N LYS A 56 -7.96 -9.73 -10.07
CA LYS A 56 -6.95 -10.05 -9.06
C LYS A 56 -6.23 -8.77 -8.64
N CYS A 57 -6.46 -8.34 -7.40
CA CYS A 57 -5.57 -7.37 -6.76
C CYS A 57 -4.20 -8.04 -6.62
N SER A 58 -3.26 -7.71 -7.50
CA SER A 58 -1.90 -8.24 -7.47
C SER A 58 -0.96 -7.18 -6.91
N GLU A 59 0.19 -7.58 -6.37
CA GLU A 59 1.20 -6.60 -5.91
C GLU A 59 1.59 -5.62 -7.02
N ARG A 60 1.72 -6.10 -8.27
CA ARG A 60 1.98 -5.24 -9.44
C ARG A 60 0.88 -4.19 -9.64
N TYR A 61 -0.38 -4.56 -9.42
CA TYR A 61 -1.49 -3.62 -9.46
C TYR A 61 -1.38 -2.59 -8.33
N VAL A 62 -1.09 -3.03 -7.10
CA VAL A 62 -0.92 -2.14 -5.93
C VAL A 62 0.22 -1.15 -6.16
N HIS A 63 1.37 -1.61 -6.67
CA HIS A 63 2.47 -0.74 -7.10
C HIS A 63 2.01 0.30 -8.11
N SER A 64 1.32 -0.14 -9.17
CA SER A 64 0.82 0.74 -10.22
C SER A 64 -0.19 1.76 -9.66
N PHE A 65 -1.02 1.35 -8.71
CA PHE A 65 -2.00 2.20 -8.05
C PHE A 65 -1.31 3.25 -7.17
N PHE A 66 -0.30 2.87 -6.38
CA PHE A 66 0.49 3.82 -5.58
C PHE A 66 1.14 4.87 -6.47
N GLU A 67 1.79 4.46 -7.56
CA GLU A 67 2.46 5.37 -8.47
C GLU A 67 1.46 6.27 -9.20
N SER A 68 0.40 5.68 -9.77
CA SER A 68 -0.55 6.40 -10.63
C SER A 68 -1.54 7.27 -9.86
N SER A 69 -2.15 6.72 -8.81
CA SER A 69 -3.28 7.32 -8.09
C SER A 69 -2.84 8.17 -6.91
N MET A 70 -1.67 7.87 -6.33
CA MET A 70 -1.17 8.51 -5.12
C MET A 70 0.13 9.28 -5.35
N LYS A 71 0.80 9.10 -6.50
CA LYS A 71 2.17 9.59 -6.76
C LYS A 71 3.17 9.11 -5.71
N TRP A 72 2.97 7.89 -5.21
CA TRP A 72 3.81 7.27 -4.20
C TRP A 72 4.70 6.22 -4.86
N SER A 73 6.00 6.29 -4.65
CA SER A 73 6.86 5.11 -4.80
C SER A 73 6.82 4.34 -3.47
N PRO A 74 6.36 3.08 -3.45
CA PRO A 74 6.50 2.27 -2.25
C PRO A 74 7.99 2.18 -1.91
N ARG A 75 8.37 2.76 -0.77
CA ARG A 75 9.74 2.67 -0.29
C ARG A 75 9.98 1.25 0.17
N THR A 76 10.91 0.55 -0.48
CA THR A 76 11.50 -0.67 0.08
C THR A 76 12.07 -0.30 1.45
N ALA A 77 11.71 -1.03 2.50
CA ALA A 77 12.36 -0.86 3.79
C ALA A 77 13.87 -0.95 3.58
N THR A 78 14.60 0.11 3.88
CA THR A 78 16.05 0.14 3.73
C THR A 78 16.64 -0.88 4.69
N ARG A 79 17.30 -1.91 4.15
CA ARG A 79 18.02 -2.97 4.89
C ARG A 79 19.19 -2.44 5.75
N ALA A 80 19.32 -1.13 5.90
CA ALA A 80 20.37 -0.45 6.64
C ALA A 80 20.24 -0.61 8.18
N ALA A 81 19.09 -1.04 8.70
CA ALA A 81 18.94 -1.34 10.12
C ALA A 81 19.57 -2.70 10.55
N ALA A 82 20.22 -3.43 9.62
CA ALA A 82 20.81 -4.74 9.90
C ALA A 82 22.31 -4.70 10.22
N HIS A 83 22.99 -3.55 10.07
CA HIS A 83 24.37 -3.41 10.55
C HIS A 83 24.35 -2.96 12.01
N ILE A 84 24.16 -3.93 12.91
CA ILE A 84 24.58 -3.77 14.30
C ILE A 84 26.12 -3.76 14.25
N PRO A 85 26.79 -2.64 14.59
CA PRO A 85 28.24 -2.65 14.65
C PRO A 85 28.68 -3.59 15.79
N PRO A 86 29.83 -4.27 15.66
CA PRO A 86 30.27 -5.27 16.63
C PRO A 86 30.45 -4.73 18.06
N ASN A 87 30.55 -3.40 18.23
CA ASN A 87 30.64 -2.70 19.51
C ASN A 87 29.28 -2.19 20.04
N ALA A 88 28.14 -2.59 19.46
CA ALA A 88 26.83 -2.10 19.91
C ALA A 88 26.55 -2.38 21.39
N THR A 89 27.11 -3.46 21.93
CA THR A 89 27.03 -3.81 23.36
C THR A 89 27.82 -2.86 24.25
N GLU A 90 28.87 -2.21 23.73
CA GLU A 90 29.73 -1.30 24.49
C GLU A 90 29.21 0.14 24.47
N VAL A 91 28.55 0.57 23.39
CA VAL A 91 28.10 1.96 23.19
C VAL A 91 26.72 2.22 23.81
N CYS A 92 25.89 1.19 23.94
CA CYS A 92 24.53 1.30 24.47
C CYS A 92 24.43 0.82 25.94
N THR A 93 25.33 1.33 26.80
CA THR A 93 25.19 1.22 28.27
C THR A 93 24.58 2.47 28.87
#